data_AF-A0A522Q2R0-F1
#
_entry.id   AF-A0A522Q2R0-F1
#
_cell.length_a   1.000
_cell.length_b   1.000
_cell.length_c   1.000
_cell.angle_alpha   90.00
_cell.angle_beta   90.00
_cell.angle_gamma   90.00
#
_symmetry.space_group_name_H-M   'P 1'
#
loop_
_entity.id
_entity.type
_entity.pdbx_description
1 polymer ?
#
loop_
_entity_poly.entity_id
_entity_poly.type
_entity_poly.pdbx_seq_one_letter_code
_entity_poly.pdbx_strand_id
1 'polypeptide(L)' 'MRKRIWGILAAGVVAGGLAGFVLSRDTKQATPPAPSPVEFRKGELFPTLVLPRLRDGQPGSIGDFRGKKLILHIFASW' A
#
# COMPACT_ATOMS: atom_id res chain seq x y z
N MET A 1 38.29 -55.77 -7.68
CA MET A 1 37.69 -56.58 -6.60
C MET A 1 36.95 -55.66 -5.64
N ARG A 2 35.62 -55.81 -5.56
CA ARG A 2 34.70 -55.05 -4.69
C ARG A 2 34.77 -55.57 -3.25
N LYS A 3 34.90 -54.67 -2.26
CA LYS A 3 34.41 -54.89 -0.89
C LYS A 3 33.73 -53.61 -0.40
N ARG A 4 32.39 -53.65 -0.33
CA ARG A 4 31.52 -52.73 0.44
C ARG A 4 31.66 -53.09 1.93
N ILE A 5 31.47 -52.13 2.84
CA ILE A 5 30.38 -52.12 3.84
C ILE A 5 30.54 -50.90 4.78
N TRP A 6 29.52 -50.03 4.72
CA TRP A 6 28.80 -49.30 5.79
C TRP A 6 29.55 -48.68 6.97
N GLY A 7 29.31 -47.38 7.20
CA GLY A 7 29.66 -46.71 8.44
C GLY A 7 29.07 -45.30 8.58
N ILE A 8 27.79 -45.23 8.98
CA ILE A 8 27.19 -44.17 9.79
C ILE A 8 26.80 -42.85 9.09
N LEU A 9 25.52 -42.84 8.67
CA LEU A 9 24.61 -41.71 8.86
C LEU A 9 24.32 -41.57 10.36
N ALA A 10 24.74 -40.46 10.97
CA ALA A 10 24.21 -39.95 12.23
C ALA A 10 24.30 -38.41 12.15
N ALA A 11 23.18 -37.76 11.83
CA ALA A 11 22.32 -37.14 12.84
C ALA A 11 23.04 -35.99 13.57
N GLY A 12 22.80 -34.77 13.09
CA GLY A 12 23.31 -33.54 13.71
C GLY A 12 22.48 -32.30 13.32
N VAL A 13 21.16 -32.45 13.19
CA VAL A 13 20.22 -31.33 13.14
C VAL A 13 20.07 -30.78 14.56
N VAL A 14 20.97 -29.91 15.00
CA VAL A 14 20.74 -29.00 16.15
C VAL A 14 21.55 -27.72 15.93
N ALA A 15 21.09 -26.87 15.00
CA ALA A 15 21.50 -25.47 14.91
C ALA A 15 20.28 -24.53 14.84
N GLY A 16 19.12 -25.00 15.32
CA GLY A 16 17.85 -24.25 15.36
C GLY A 16 17.56 -23.60 16.72
N GLY A 17 18.56 -23.42 17.58
CA GLY A 17 18.35 -23.18 19.02
C GLY A 17 18.38 -21.73 19.51
N LEU A 18 18.90 -20.75 18.76
CA LEU A 18 19.18 -19.42 19.35
C LEU A 18 18.78 -18.18 18.53
N ALA A 19 18.26 -18.33 17.31
CA ALA A 19 17.86 -17.18 16.48
C ALA A 19 16.35 -16.86 16.51
N GLY A 20 15.51 -17.80 16.96
CA GLY A 20 14.05 -17.67 16.83
C GLY A 20 13.34 -16.86 17.92
N PHE A 21 14.00 -16.54 19.04
CA PHE A 21 13.32 -16.06 20.25
C PHE A 21 13.42 -14.54 20.50
N VAL A 22 14.09 -13.76 19.63
CA VAL A 22 14.40 -12.34 19.90
C VAL A 22 13.58 -11.33 19.05
N LEU A 23 12.61 -11.76 18.25
CA LEU A 23 11.80 -10.82 17.46
C LEU A 23 10.28 -11.04 17.52
N SER A 24 9.74 -11.39 18.69
CA SER A 24 8.36 -11.00 18.99
C SER A 24 8.33 -9.54 19.42
N ARG A 25 8.58 -8.64 18.45
CA ARG A 25 8.15 -7.25 18.62
C ARG A 25 6.64 -7.29 18.55
N ASP A 26 6.01 -6.96 19.67
CA ASP A 26 4.59 -6.61 19.76
C ASP A 26 4.38 -5.35 18.89
N THR A 27 4.36 -5.52 17.58
CA THR A 27 3.88 -4.50 16.66
C THR A 27 2.38 -4.48 16.86
N LYS A 28 1.91 -3.70 17.84
CA LYS A 28 0.59 -3.10 17.78
C LYS A 28 0.49 -2.47 16.39
N GLN A 29 -0.19 -3.16 15.49
CA GLN A 29 -0.37 -2.70 14.12
C GLN A 29 -1.06 -1.35 14.23
N ALA A 30 -0.35 -0.27 13.92
CA ALA A 30 -0.91 1.06 13.94
C ALA A 30 -2.02 1.09 12.89
N THR A 31 -3.27 1.10 13.34
CA THR A 31 -4.40 1.30 12.46
C THR A 31 -4.19 2.65 11.77
N PRO A 32 -4.12 2.70 10.42
CA PRO A 32 -4.04 3.96 9.71
C PRO A 32 -5.17 4.86 10.18
N PRO A 33 -4.91 6.15 10.49
CA PRO A 33 -5.97 7.07 10.86
C PRO A 33 -7.02 7.06 9.74
N ALA A 34 -8.29 6.93 10.13
CA ALA A 34 -9.38 7.03 9.18
C ALA A 34 -9.28 8.38 8.46
N PRO A 35 -9.43 8.40 7.11
CA PRO A 35 -9.38 9.66 6.38
C PRO A 35 -10.46 10.60 6.91
N SER A 36 -10.07 11.83 7.24
CA SER A 36 -11.02 12.87 7.64
C SER A 36 -11.91 13.22 6.44
N PRO A 37 -13.25 13.34 6.62
CA PRO A 37 -14.12 13.79 5.55
C PRO A 37 -13.70 15.18 5.08
N VAL A 38 -13.51 15.35 3.77
CA VAL A 38 -13.35 16.68 3.16
C VAL A 38 -14.74 17.31 3.08
N GLU A 39 -15.00 18.32 3.89
CA GLU A 39 -16.26 19.07 3.88
C GLU A 39 -16.17 20.22 2.85
N PHE A 40 -17.15 20.32 1.95
CA PHE A 40 -17.25 21.42 1.00
C PHE A 40 -18.27 22.44 1.47
N ARG A 41 -17.87 23.71 1.58
CA ARG A 41 -18.74 24.81 1.99
C ARG A 41 -18.98 25.79 0.86
N LYS A 42 -20.21 26.29 0.75
CA LYS A 42 -20.57 27.28 -0.28
C LYS A 42 -19.81 28.59 -0.02
N GLY A 43 -19.31 29.21 -1.09
CA GLY A 43 -18.55 30.46 -1.02
C GLY A 43 -17.07 30.27 -0.71
N GLU A 44 -16.65 29.09 -0.23
CA GLU A 44 -15.23 28.77 -0.08
C GLU A 44 -14.60 28.39 -1.42
N LEU A 45 -13.29 28.59 -1.52
CA LEU A 45 -12.51 28.17 -2.67
C LEU A 45 -12.55 26.64 -2.76
N PHE A 46 -13.03 26.13 -3.88
CA PHE A 46 -12.96 24.69 -4.14
C PHE A 46 -11.48 24.25 -4.19
N PRO A 47 -11.08 23.17 -3.48
CA PRO A 47 -9.70 22.74 -3.38
C PRO A 47 -9.15 22.33 -4.74
N THR A 48 -7.87 22.62 -4.99
CA THR A 48 -7.23 22.18 -6.24
C THR A 48 -7.09 20.66 -6.26
N LEU A 49 -7.73 20.03 -7.24
CA LEU A 49 -7.67 18.58 -7.49
C LEU A 49 -6.90 18.28 -8.77
N VAL A 50 -6.20 17.15 -8.76
CA VAL A 50 -5.60 16.54 -9.95
C VAL A 50 -6.28 15.20 -10.18
N LEU A 51 -6.86 15.04 -11.37
CA LEU A 51 -7.62 13.85 -11.77
C LEU A 51 -7.10 13.32 -13.12
N PRO A 52 -7.19 12.02 -13.39
CA PRO A 52 -6.91 11.49 -14.71
C PRO A 52 -7.85 12.09 -15.76
N ARG A 53 -7.31 12.54 -16.89
CA ARG A 53 -8.11 13.03 -18.00
C ARG A 53 -8.73 11.86 -18.77
N LEU A 54 -9.97 12.02 -19.19
CA LEU A 54 -10.68 11.00 -19.97
C LEU A 54 -9.96 10.66 -21.29
N ARG A 55 -9.35 11.65 -21.94
CA ARG A 55 -8.78 11.50 -23.29
C ARG A 55 -7.52 10.63 -23.35
N ASP A 56 -6.68 10.67 -22.32
CA ASP A 56 -5.31 10.12 -22.35
C ASP A 56 -4.86 9.51 -21.03
N GLY A 57 -5.70 9.52 -19.99
CA GLY A 57 -5.37 9.03 -18.65
C GLY A 57 -4.32 9.86 -17.90
N GLN A 58 -3.75 10.89 -18.54
CA GLN A 58 -2.70 11.70 -17.92
C GLN A 58 -3.29 12.59 -16.83
N PRO A 59 -2.48 13.01 -15.84
CA PRO A 59 -2.92 13.97 -14.84
C PRO A 59 -3.41 15.28 -15.46
N GLY A 60 -4.56 15.77 -15.02
CA GLY A 60 -5.09 17.08 -15.34
C GLY A 60 -5.55 17.80 -14.07
N SER A 61 -5.31 19.10 -13.97
CA SER A 61 -5.72 19.89 -12.81
C SER A 61 -7.04 20.60 -13.07
N ILE A 62 -7.92 20.65 -12.08
CA ILE A 62 -9.08 21.56 -12.16
C ILE A 62 -8.64 23.04 -12.16
N GLY A 63 -7.41 23.33 -11.71
CA GLY A 63 -6.81 24.66 -11.75
C GLY A 63 -6.66 25.20 -13.18
N ASP A 64 -6.59 24.31 -14.17
CA ASP A 64 -6.50 24.69 -15.59
C ASP A 64 -7.79 25.36 -16.09
N PHE A 65 -8.89 25.28 -15.34
CA PHE A 65 -10.20 25.87 -15.65
C PHE A 65 -10.50 27.16 -14.87
N ARG A 66 -9.52 27.75 -14.19
CA ARG A 66 -9.69 29.05 -13.50
C ARG A 66 -10.22 30.12 -14.46
N GLY A 67 -11.09 30.99 -13.95
CA GLY A 67 -11.78 32.00 -14.76
C GLY A 67 -12.96 31.47 -15.59
N LYS A 68 -13.22 30.15 -15.55
CA LYS A 68 -14.38 29.52 -16.20
C LYS A 68 -15.34 28.95 -15.16
N LYS A 69 -16.64 28.91 -15.50
CA LYS A 69 -17.61 28.14 -14.71
C LYS A 69 -17.32 26.65 -14.90
N LEU A 70 -17.16 25.93 -13.80
CA LEU A 70 -16.81 24.50 -13.78
C LEU A 70 -17.88 23.72 -13.03
N ILE A 71 -18.25 22.55 -13.55
CA ILE A 71 -19.12 21.57 -12.89
C ILE A 71 -18.32 20.27 -12.75
N LEU A 72 -18.23 19.75 -11.52
CA LEU A 72 -17.63 18.44 -11.23
C LEU A 72 -18.75 17.42 -11.04
N HIS A 73 -18.85 16.44 -11.93
CA HIS A 73 -19.83 15.36 -11.85
C HIS A 73 -19.12 14.07 -11.42
N ILE A 74 -19.39 13.61 -10.20
CA ILE A 74 -18.83 12.37 -9.63
C ILE A 74 -19.93 11.33 -9.61
N PHE A 75 -19.70 10.19 -10.25
CA PHE A 75 -20.61 9.06 -10.27
C PHE A 75 -19.84 7.75 -10.11
N ALA A 76 -20.50 6.74 -9.56
CA ALA A 76 -20.01 5.38 -9.62
C ALA A 76 -20.60 4.72 -10.87
N SER A 77 -19.74 4.17 -11.73
CA SER A 77 -20.15 3.31 -12.85
C SER A 77 -19.62 1.90 -12.63
N TRP A 78 -20.45 0.93 -12.97
CA TRP A 78 -20.19 -0.52 -12.96
C TRP A 78 -19.94 -1.02 -14.38
#